data_AF-A0A5P8W7A5-F1
#
_entry.id   AF-A0A5P8W7A5-F1
#
_cell.length_a   1.000
_cell.length_b   1.000
_cell.length_c   1.000
_cell.angle_alpha   90.00
_cell.angle_beta   90.00
_cell.angle_gamma   90.00
#
_symmetry.space_group_name_H-M   'P 1'
#
loop_
_entity.id
_entity.type
_entity.pdbx_description
1 polymer ?
#
loop_
_entity_poly.entity_id
_entity_poly.type
_entity_poly.pdbx_seq_one_letter_code
_entity_poly.pdbx_strand_id
1 'polypeptide(L)'
;MADSSTSNPNSQQESILNANVSDQAADLDSLGFEPYVSAIAEFLTNPVTQPPLTISIEGAWGSGKSSFMKQLQKAIEEGQQKKFEKKLQNDLGQFEIKARPNIRKFIYSKPNPLNDTLQFISQQSLSIQK
;
A
#
# COMPACT_ATOMS: atom_id res chain seq x y z
N MET A 1 22.64 12.27 -78.05
CA MET A 1 21.25 11.76 -78.09
C MET A 1 21.27 10.31 -77.63
N ALA A 2 20.24 9.92 -76.88
CA ALA A 2 20.08 8.70 -76.08
C ALA A 2 20.77 8.77 -74.70
N ASP A 3 19.89 8.83 -73.71
CA ASP A 3 20.07 9.22 -72.32
C ASP A 3 19.72 8.02 -71.42
N SER A 4 20.20 8.10 -70.18
CA SER A 4 19.72 7.47 -68.95
C SER A 4 19.54 5.94 -68.85
N SER A 5 20.51 5.37 -68.14
CA SER A 5 20.51 4.10 -67.44
C SER A 5 19.29 3.88 -66.53
N THR A 6 18.84 2.64 -66.53
CA THR A 6 17.93 2.03 -65.57
C THR A 6 18.48 2.10 -64.13
N SER A 7 17.68 2.60 -63.18
CA SER A 7 17.57 2.02 -61.84
C SER A 7 16.38 2.63 -61.10
N ASN A 8 15.27 1.90 -61.03
CA ASN A 8 14.33 2.04 -59.93
C ASN A 8 14.88 1.19 -58.78
N PRO A 9 15.14 1.78 -57.61
CA PRO A 9 14.87 1.03 -56.40
C PRO A 9 14.04 1.89 -55.47
N ASN A 10 12.81 1.42 -55.21
CA ASN A 10 12.10 1.56 -53.96
C ASN A 10 12.40 2.83 -53.16
N SER A 11 11.50 3.80 -53.26
CA SER A 11 11.26 4.76 -52.18
C SER A 11 10.93 3.96 -50.91
N GLN A 12 11.97 3.55 -50.19
CA GLN A 12 11.86 3.12 -48.81
C GLN A 12 11.26 4.32 -48.09
N GLN A 13 9.96 4.24 -47.81
CA GLN A 13 9.34 5.11 -46.84
C GLN A 13 10.07 4.82 -45.53
N GLU A 14 11.10 5.60 -45.24
CA GLU A 14 11.64 5.74 -43.90
C GLU A 14 10.50 6.31 -43.06
N SER A 15 9.69 5.42 -42.49
CA SER A 15 8.81 5.80 -41.41
C SER A 15 9.74 6.13 -40.27
N ILE A 16 9.85 7.44 -39.98
CA ILE A 16 10.29 7.87 -38.66
C ILE A 16 9.27 7.22 -37.73
N LEU A 17 9.63 6.08 -37.15
CA LEU A 17 8.88 5.53 -36.04
C LEU A 17 8.89 6.67 -35.03
N ASN A 18 7.75 7.34 -34.88
CA ASN A 18 7.44 8.17 -33.73
C ASN A 18 7.38 7.24 -32.52
N ALA A 19 8.50 6.61 -32.18
CA ALA A 19 8.80 6.20 -30.83
C ALA A 19 8.94 7.53 -30.08
N ASN A 20 7.79 8.10 -29.72
CA ASN A 20 7.69 9.05 -28.64
C ASN A 20 8.31 8.35 -27.43
N VAL A 21 9.63 8.56 -27.24
CA VAL A 21 10.28 8.26 -25.98
C VAL A 21 9.62 9.23 -25.02
N SER A 22 8.61 8.72 -24.32
CA SER A 22 7.73 9.54 -23.52
C SER A 22 8.56 10.19 -22.41
N ASP A 23 8.48 11.52 -22.30
CA ASP A 23 9.00 12.30 -21.16
C ASP A 23 8.17 12.05 -19.87
N GLN A 24 7.67 10.83 -19.70
CA GLN A 24 6.94 10.43 -18.53
C GLN A 24 7.93 10.07 -17.44
N ALA A 25 7.80 10.77 -16.32
CA ALA A 25 8.46 10.37 -15.09
C ALA A 25 8.06 8.94 -14.73
N ALA A 26 9.06 8.09 -14.51
CA ALA A 26 8.94 6.65 -14.38
C ALA A 26 8.77 6.23 -12.91
N ASP A 27 7.79 5.37 -12.68
CA ASP A 27 7.53 4.79 -11.35
C ASP A 27 8.51 3.66 -11.02
N LEU A 28 9.07 3.02 -12.05
CA LEU A 28 10.09 1.99 -11.92
C LEU A 28 11.48 2.64 -11.88
N ASP A 29 12.29 2.23 -10.91
CA ASP A 29 13.64 2.74 -10.75
C ASP A 29 14.61 2.05 -11.72
N SER A 30 14.80 2.66 -12.90
CA SER A 30 15.80 2.21 -13.89
C SER A 30 17.15 2.91 -13.73
N LEU A 31 17.26 3.93 -12.88
CA LEU A 31 18.46 4.76 -12.70
C LEU A 31 19.16 4.52 -11.35
N GLY A 32 18.59 3.70 -10.47
CA GLY A 32 19.17 3.36 -9.18
C GLY A 32 18.98 4.45 -8.12
N PHE A 33 17.85 5.15 -8.15
CA PHE A 33 17.49 6.17 -7.17
C PHE A 33 17.01 5.64 -5.83
N GLU A 34 16.63 4.37 -5.72
CA GLU A 34 16.10 3.75 -4.51
C GLU A 34 16.84 4.13 -3.22
N PRO A 35 18.17 4.01 -3.09
CA PRO A 35 18.86 4.33 -1.84
C PRO A 35 18.73 5.80 -1.45
N TYR A 36 18.68 6.70 -2.43
CA TYR A 36 18.51 8.14 -2.21
C TYR A 36 17.07 8.50 -1.87
N VAL A 37 16.12 7.93 -2.62
CA VAL A 37 14.68 8.10 -2.40
C VAL A 37 14.31 7.65 -0.99
N SER A 38 14.80 6.47 -0.58
CA SER A 38 14.55 5.89 0.74
C SER A 38 15.12 6.78 1.85
N ALA A 39 16.40 7.19 1.74
CA ALA A 39 17.04 8.04 2.73
C ALA A 39 16.36 9.41 2.89
N ILE A 40 15.99 10.06 1.77
CA ILE A 40 15.29 11.36 1.83
C ILE A 40 13.88 11.18 2.38
N ALA A 41 13.14 10.14 2.00
CA ALA A 41 11.83 9.87 2.55
C ALA A 41 11.86 9.62 4.07
N GLU A 42 12.86 8.87 4.55
CA GLU A 42 13.07 8.66 5.99
C GLU A 42 13.38 9.99 6.69
N PHE A 43 14.31 10.78 6.13
CA PHE A 43 14.67 12.08 6.66
C PHE A 43 13.48 13.04 6.75
N LEU A 44 12.66 13.13 5.68
CA LEU A 44 11.50 14.01 5.60
C LEU A 44 10.34 13.57 6.50
N THR A 45 10.22 12.27 6.79
CA THR A 45 9.15 11.73 7.63
C THR A 45 9.56 11.46 9.08
N ASN A 46 10.78 11.85 9.44
CA ASN A 46 11.28 11.77 10.81
C ASN A 46 10.63 12.89 11.66
N PRO A 47 10.03 12.58 12.82
CA PRO A 47 9.37 13.57 13.68
C PRO A 47 10.32 14.65 14.24
N VAL A 48 11.63 14.39 14.24
CA VAL A 48 12.64 15.37 14.69
C VAL A 48 12.95 16.40 13.59
N THR A 49 12.71 16.06 12.32
CA THR A 49 12.88 16.96 11.18
C THR A 49 11.70 17.93 11.13
N GLN A 50 11.89 19.14 11.69
CA GLN A 50 10.84 20.16 11.75
C GLN A 50 11.00 21.21 10.64
N PRO A 51 9.88 21.73 10.07
CA PRO A 51 9.91 22.80 9.08
C PRO A 51 10.39 24.14 9.69
N PRO A 52 10.86 25.11 8.87
CA PRO A 52 10.88 25.10 7.41
C PRO A 52 12.14 24.43 6.83
N LEU A 53 11.93 23.58 5.81
CA LEU A 53 12.99 22.90 5.08
C LEU A 53 12.75 23.06 3.58
N THR A 54 13.81 23.18 2.79
CA THR A 54 13.75 23.21 1.34
C THR A 54 14.80 22.25 0.77
N ILE A 55 14.40 21.44 -0.20
CA ILE A 55 15.28 20.50 -0.92
C ILE A 55 15.22 20.86 -2.41
N SER A 56 16.39 20.95 -3.05
CA SER A 56 16.55 21.12 -4.49
C SER A 56 17.04 19.82 -5.12
N ILE A 57 16.50 19.46 -6.29
CA ILE A 57 16.95 18.32 -7.09
C ILE A 57 17.59 18.84 -8.37
N GLU A 58 18.89 18.62 -8.52
CA GLU A 58 19.70 19.15 -9.62
C GLU A 58 20.20 18.03 -10.54
N GLY A 59 20.40 18.35 -11.82
CA GLY A 59 20.90 17.40 -12.82
C GLY A 59 20.57 17.81 -14.25
N ALA A 60 21.31 17.24 -15.22
CA ALA A 60 21.14 17.50 -16.65
C ALA A 60 19.73 17.15 -17.17
N TRP A 61 19.34 17.69 -18.32
CA TRP A 61 18.08 17.28 -18.95
C TRP A 61 18.10 15.76 -19.25
N GLY A 62 16.96 15.09 -19.10
CA GLY A 62 16.88 13.63 -19.20
C GLY A 62 17.45 12.83 -18.01
N SER A 63 18.02 13.47 -16.99
CA SER A 63 18.64 12.76 -15.84
C SER A 63 17.65 12.09 -14.88
N GLY A 64 16.34 12.10 -15.17
CA GLY A 64 15.33 11.45 -14.33
C GLY A 64 14.85 12.23 -13.11
N LYS A 65 15.09 13.55 -12.98
CA LYS A 65 14.63 14.37 -11.83
C LYS A 65 13.13 14.25 -11.55
N SER A 66 12.30 14.28 -12.59
CA SER A 66 10.85 14.12 -12.43
C SER A 66 10.48 12.71 -11.97
N SER A 67 11.19 11.68 -12.46
CA SER A 67 11.04 10.29 -11.99
C SER A 67 11.45 10.16 -10.53
N PHE A 68 12.57 10.77 -10.14
CA PHE A 68 13.04 10.84 -8.75
C PHE A 68 11.96 11.42 -7.82
N MET A 69 11.39 12.57 -8.19
CA MET A 69 10.34 13.22 -7.40
C MET A 69 9.08 12.35 -7.27
N LYS A 70 8.68 11.65 -8.33
CA LYS A 70 7.56 10.69 -8.26
C LYS A 70 7.84 9.52 -7.33
N GLN A 71 9.04 8.94 -7.43
CA GLN A 71 9.46 7.83 -6.57
C GLN A 71 9.54 8.28 -5.10
N LEU A 72 10.05 9.49 -4.85
CA LEU A 72 10.08 10.11 -3.52
C LEU A 72 8.67 10.30 -2.95
N GLN A 73 7.74 10.85 -3.73
CA GLN A 73 6.34 10.99 -3.31
C GLN A 73 5.76 9.63 -2.91
N LYS A 74 5.90 8.61 -3.77
CA LYS A 74 5.41 7.26 -3.51
C LYS A 74 6.01 6.66 -2.23
N ALA A 75 7.32 6.81 -2.01
CA ALA A 75 7.98 6.32 -0.81
C ALA A 75 7.44 6.98 0.48
N ILE A 76 7.14 8.28 0.43
CA ILE A 76 6.55 9.01 1.56
C ILE A 76 5.13 8.51 1.85
N GLU A 77 4.28 8.38 0.82
CA GLU A 77 2.90 7.91 0.95
C GLU A 77 2.83 6.48 1.52
N GLU A 78 3.66 5.56 0.99
CA GLU A 78 3.77 4.20 1.50
C GLU A 78 4.27 4.15 2.96
N GLY A 79 5.23 5.02 3.31
CA GLY A 79 5.73 5.15 4.66
C GLY A 79 4.65 5.61 5.65
N GLN A 80 3.79 6.55 5.25
CA GLN A 80 2.68 7.02 6.07
C GLN A 80 1.59 5.94 6.22
N GLN A 81 1.25 5.24 5.15
CA GLN A 81 0.28 4.15 5.17
C GLN A 81 0.71 3.03 6.13
N LYS A 82 1.97 2.59 6.04
CA LYS A 82 2.53 1.56 6.95
C LYS A 82 2.49 2.01 8.42
N LYS A 83 2.77 3.28 8.71
CA LYS A 83 2.67 3.85 10.07
C LYS A 83 1.22 3.82 10.57
N PHE A 84 0.26 4.16 9.72
CA PHE A 84 -1.17 4.14 10.05
C PHE A 84 -1.69 2.73 10.33
N GLU A 85 -1.38 1.76 9.47
CA GLU A 85 -1.78 0.36 9.65
C GLU A 85 -1.20 -0.24 10.92
N LYS A 86 0.08 0.02 11.22
CA LYS A 86 0.73 -0.44 12.45
C LYS A 86 0.06 0.16 13.69
N LYS A 87 -0.36 1.43 13.63
CA LYS A 87 -1.12 2.07 14.69
C LYS A 87 -2.48 1.40 14.89
N LEU A 88 -3.22 1.14 13.81
CA LEU A 88 -4.50 0.45 13.88
C LEU A 88 -4.38 -0.96 14.48
N GLN A 89 -3.39 -1.74 14.05
CA GLN A 89 -3.15 -3.08 14.60
C GLN A 89 -2.85 -3.04 16.10
N ASN A 90 -2.04 -2.08 16.53
CA ASN A 90 -1.77 -1.86 17.95
C ASN A 90 -3.04 -1.50 18.71
N ASP A 91 -3.82 -0.54 18.23
CA ASP A 91 -5.03 -0.06 18.90
C ASP A 91 -6.11 -1.17 19.01
N LEU A 92 -6.30 -1.97 17.95
CA LEU A 92 -7.21 -3.11 17.94
C LEU A 92 -6.77 -4.22 18.90
N GLY A 93 -5.47 -4.54 18.94
CA GLY A 93 -4.93 -5.52 19.88
C GLY A 93 -5.10 -5.11 21.34
N GLN A 94 -4.89 -3.82 21.63
CA GLN A 94 -5.14 -3.26 22.97
C GLN A 94 -6.62 -3.29 23.34
N PHE A 95 -7.51 -3.03 22.40
CA PHE A 95 -8.95 -3.12 22.62
C PHE A 95 -9.38 -4.56 22.97
N GLU A 96 -8.88 -5.57 22.23
CA GLU A 96 -9.19 -6.97 22.51
C GLU A 96 -8.71 -7.38 23.92
N ILE A 97 -7.48 -7.04 24.30
CA ILE A 97 -6.92 -7.36 25.63
C ILE A 97 -7.70 -6.67 26.75
N LYS A 98 -8.10 -5.41 26.55
CA LYS A 98 -8.90 -4.64 27.50
C LYS A 98 -10.35 -5.14 27.62
N ALA A 99 -10.90 -5.76 26.57
CA ALA A 99 -12.24 -6.35 26.56
C ALA A 99 -12.30 -7.76 27.21
N ARG A 100 -11.20 -8.53 27.20
CA ARG A 100 -11.12 -9.89 27.75
C ARG A 100 -11.62 -10.07 29.21
N PRO A 101 -11.29 -9.21 30.19
CA PRO A 101 -11.82 -9.39 31.55
C PRO A 101 -13.34 -9.17 31.65
N ASN A 102 -13.88 -8.25 30.84
CA ASN A 102 -15.31 -7.92 30.86
C ASN A 102 -16.17 -8.95 30.12
N ILE A 103 -15.66 -9.55 29.04
CA ILE A 103 -16.35 -10.61 28.30
C ILE A 103 -16.36 -11.93 29.08
N ARG A 104 -15.25 -12.32 29.74
CA ARG A 104 -15.25 -13.52 30.61
C ARG A 104 -16.25 -13.39 31.75
N LYS A 105 -16.31 -12.23 32.42
CA LYS A 105 -17.28 -11.99 33.50
C LYS A 105 -18.72 -12.06 32.99
N PHE A 106 -19.00 -11.60 31.77
CA PHE A 106 -20.31 -11.67 31.14
C PHE A 106 -20.71 -13.09 30.69
N ILE A 107 -19.77 -13.88 30.15
CA ILE A 107 -20.03 -15.26 29.71
C ILE A 107 -20.31 -16.17 30.91
N TYR A 108 -19.59 -16.01 32.03
CA TYR A 108 -19.81 -16.81 33.24
C TYR A 108 -20.95 -16.28 34.14
N SER A 109 -21.54 -15.12 33.85
CA SER A 109 -22.64 -14.55 34.65
C SER A 109 -24.04 -14.76 34.05
N LYS A 110 -24.17 -15.38 32.87
CA LYS A 110 -25.50 -15.72 32.33
C LYS A 110 -25.89 -17.14 32.78
N PRO A 111 -27.02 -17.32 33.50
CA PRO A 111 -27.57 -18.65 33.72
C PRO A 111 -27.88 -19.30 32.37
N ASN A 112 -27.44 -20.54 32.20
CA ASN A 112 -27.56 -21.28 30.94
C ASN A 112 -29.02 -21.79 30.81
N PRO A 113 -29.86 -21.22 29.93
CA PRO A 113 -31.31 -21.48 29.92
C PRO A 113 -31.66 -22.94 29.54
N LEU A 114 -30.70 -23.66 28.94
CA LEU A 114 -30.84 -25.07 28.64
C LEU A 114 -30.84 -25.95 29.89
N ASN A 115 -30.17 -25.54 30.98
CA ASN A 115 -30.19 -26.32 32.23
C ASN A 115 -31.57 -26.28 32.90
N ASP A 116 -32.23 -25.12 32.93
CA ASP A 116 -33.54 -24.99 33.56
C ASP A 116 -34.61 -25.76 32.76
N THR A 117 -34.48 -25.76 31.43
CA THR A 117 -35.40 -26.49 30.54
C THR A 117 -35.24 -28.00 30.69
N LEU A 118 -34.00 -28.50 30.81
CA LEU A 118 -33.72 -29.92 31.03
C LEU A 118 -34.19 -30.41 32.41
N GLN A 119 -34.08 -29.57 33.44
CA GLN A 119 -34.62 -29.87 34.78
C GLN A 119 -36.16 -29.94 34.78
N PHE A 120 -36.81 -29.03 34.06
CA PHE A 120 -38.27 -29.03 33.90
C PHE A 120 -38.78 -30.27 33.14
N ILE A 121 -38.14 -30.61 32.02
CA ILE A 121 -38.50 -31.80 31.23
C ILE A 121 -38.26 -33.09 32.04
N SER A 122 -37.16 -33.17 32.79
CA SER A 122 -36.87 -34.31 33.66
C SER A 122 -37.92 -34.49 34.77
N GLN A 123 -38.38 -33.40 35.41
CA GLN A 123 -39.44 -33.47 36.43
C GLN A 123 -40.82 -33.87 35.86
N GLN A 124 -41.15 -33.44 34.64
CA GLN A 124 -42.39 -33.81 33.97
C GLN A 124 -42.41 -35.31 33.61
N SER A 125 -41.29 -35.86 33.12
CA SER A 125 -41.21 -37.30 32.78
C SER A 125 -41.31 -38.22 34.00
N LEU A 126 -40.83 -37.80 35.17
CA LEU A 126 -40.97 -38.54 36.44
C LEU A 126 -42.40 -38.50 37.00
N SER A 127 -43.19 -37.50 36.64
CA SER A 127 -44.58 -37.32 37.10
C SER A 127 -45.60 -38.11 36.26
N ILE A 128 -45.20 -38.59 35.07
CA ILE A 128 -46.03 -39.39 34.16
C ILE A 128 -45.86 -40.91 34.42
N GLN A 129 -44.89 -41.30 35.27
CA GLN A 129 -44.55 -42.69 35.61
C GLN A 129 -45.09 -43.15 36.97
N LYS A 130 -46.06 -42.44 37.57
CA LYS A 130 -46.80 -42.83 38.77
C LYS A 130 -48.31 -42.76 38.51
#